data_AF-A0AAV5HC81-F1
#
_entry.id   AF-A0AAV5HC81-F1
#
_cell.length_a   1.000
_cell.length_b   1.000
_cell.length_c   1.000
_cell.angle_alpha   90.00
_cell.angle_beta   90.00
_cell.angle_gamma   90.00
#
_symmetry.space_group_name_H-M   'P 1'
#
loop_
_entity.id
_entity.type
_entity.pdbx_description
1 polymer ?
#
loop_
_entity_poly.entity_id
_entity_poly.type
_entity_poly.pdbx_seq_one_letter_code
_entity_poly.pdbx_strand_id
1 'polypeptide(L)'
;MNRTKIVSQGMVRRLDALSQAAVDFCKVLVDGSTDRDGQELKNVLDRGVRNQIIHFAVEKLEELGFTICIPYVESRNPARLRRCTQLDCKCKQCNYQEKQDERERVFDVIEQALSMAGYQVLYGENGEVIIRNSMLEKDMAVQISELPDQRKGAINE
;
A
#
# COMPACT_ATOMS: atom_id res chain seq x y z
N MET A 1 13.93 -5.68 6.77
CA MET A 1 12.52 -6.08 6.46
C MET A 1 12.44 -6.60 5.04
N ASN A 2 11.94 -7.83 4.85
CA ASN A 2 11.79 -8.42 3.51
C ASN A 2 10.53 -7.84 2.83
N ARG A 3 10.71 -6.90 1.89
CA ARG A 3 9.62 -6.24 1.17
C ARG A 3 8.70 -7.22 0.43
N THR A 4 9.20 -8.39 0.06
CA THR A 4 8.43 -9.44 -0.66
C THR A 4 7.34 -10.06 0.21
N LYS A 5 7.45 -10.01 1.55
CA LYS A 5 6.35 -10.37 2.47
C LYS A 5 5.30 -9.25 2.61
N ILE A 6 5.64 -8.03 2.20
CA ILE A 6 4.87 -6.79 2.43
C ILE A 6 4.27 -6.25 1.12
N VAL A 7 4.57 -6.83 -0.03
CA VAL A 7 3.92 -6.49 -1.31
C VAL A 7 3.70 -7.77 -2.10
N SER A 8 2.46 -8.06 -2.48
CA SER A 8 2.15 -9.21 -3.33
C SER A 8 2.84 -9.04 -4.67
N GLN A 9 3.18 -10.15 -5.33
CA GLN A 9 3.79 -10.06 -6.64
C GLN A 9 2.88 -9.34 -7.65
N GLY A 10 1.56 -9.46 -7.50
CA GLY A 10 0.57 -8.73 -8.30
C GLY A 10 0.66 -7.22 -8.13
N MET A 11 0.79 -6.71 -6.89
CA MET A 11 0.92 -5.28 -6.62
C MET A 11 2.25 -4.72 -7.14
N VAL A 12 3.36 -5.43 -6.96
CA VAL A 12 4.66 -5.02 -7.51
C VAL A 12 4.56 -4.86 -9.02
N ARG A 13 4.04 -5.89 -9.71
CA ARG A 13 3.83 -5.86 -11.16
C ARG A 13 2.93 -4.70 -11.59
N ARG A 14 1.87 -4.40 -10.84
CA ARG A 14 0.96 -3.29 -11.16
C ARG A 14 1.63 -1.92 -10.99
N LEU A 15 2.38 -1.73 -9.91
CA LEU A 15 3.15 -0.50 -9.67
C LEU A 15 4.22 -0.27 -10.73
N ASP A 16 4.93 -1.32 -11.12
CA ASP A 16 5.93 -1.28 -12.19
C ASP A 16 5.28 -0.93 -13.54
N ALA A 17 4.14 -1.55 -13.85
CA ALA A 17 3.38 -1.27 -15.07
C ALA A 17 2.87 0.18 -15.12
N LEU A 18 2.33 0.71 -14.00
CA LEU A 18 1.90 2.12 -13.92
C LEU A 18 3.09 3.07 -14.09
N SER A 19 4.21 2.77 -13.44
CA SER A 19 5.43 3.58 -13.53
C SER A 19 5.99 3.59 -14.95
N GLN A 20 5.98 2.45 -15.63
CA GLN A 20 6.44 2.33 -17.02
C GLN A 20 5.50 3.05 -17.99
N ALA A 21 4.18 2.91 -17.81
CA ALA A 21 3.19 3.62 -18.61
C ALA A 21 3.31 5.15 -18.46
N ALA A 22 3.58 5.65 -17.26
CA ALA A 22 3.84 7.08 -17.03
C ALA A 22 5.08 7.57 -17.80
N VAL A 23 6.17 6.79 -17.79
CA VAL A 23 7.38 7.09 -18.58
C VAL A 23 7.09 7.12 -20.07
N ASP A 24 6.38 6.11 -20.58
CA ASP A 24 6.10 6.00 -22.01
C ASP A 24 5.15 7.10 -22.49
N PHE A 25 4.17 7.47 -21.67
CA PHE A 25 3.32 8.64 -21.92
C PHE A 25 4.15 9.94 -22.00
N CYS A 26 5.09 10.14 -21.06
CA CYS A 26 5.95 11.31 -21.09
C CYS A 26 6.86 11.34 -22.32
N LYS A 27 7.35 10.19 -22.80
CA LYS A 27 8.13 10.12 -24.05
C LYS A 27 7.34 10.55 -25.29
N VAL A 28 6.01 10.38 -25.29
CA VAL A 28 5.16 10.85 -26.38
C VAL A 28 4.95 12.37 -26.31
N LEU A 29 4.81 12.92 -25.11
CA LEU A 29 4.58 14.35 -24.90
C LEU A 29 5.85 15.20 -25.01
N VAL A 30 6.97 14.66 -24.52
CA VAL A 30 8.28 15.29 -24.63
C VAL A 30 8.83 14.91 -25.99
N ASP A 31 8.66 15.81 -26.97
CA ASP A 31 9.25 15.67 -28.29
C ASP A 31 10.76 15.39 -28.12
N GLY A 32 11.23 14.27 -28.68
CA GLY A 32 12.51 13.62 -28.37
C GLY A 32 13.78 14.37 -28.81
N SER A 33 13.69 15.69 -28.96
CA SER A 33 14.77 16.59 -29.35
C SER A 33 15.41 17.34 -28.19
N THR A 34 14.83 17.31 -26.97
CA THR A 34 15.41 18.01 -25.80
C THR A 34 15.08 17.33 -24.47
N ASP A 35 15.87 16.32 -24.11
CA ASP A 35 16.41 16.38 -22.75
C ASP A 35 17.53 17.46 -22.74
N ARG A 36 17.92 17.96 -21.57
CA ARG A 36 19.01 18.94 -21.51
C ARG A 36 20.39 18.31 -21.79
N ASP A 37 20.51 16.97 -21.81
CA ASP A 37 21.77 16.24 -21.61
C ASP A 37 21.92 14.90 -22.39
N GLY A 38 21.03 14.55 -23.31
CA GLY A 38 21.04 13.28 -24.08
C GLY A 38 20.67 12.00 -23.31
N GLN A 39 20.01 12.11 -22.15
CA GLN A 39 19.59 10.99 -21.31
C GLN A 39 18.14 10.53 -21.53
N GLU A 40 17.94 9.21 -21.65
CA GLU A 40 16.59 8.63 -21.68
C GLU A 40 15.70 9.14 -20.53
N LEU A 41 14.46 9.53 -20.87
CA LEU A 41 13.48 10.07 -19.93
C LEU A 41 13.24 9.17 -18.69
N LYS A 42 13.38 7.85 -18.86
CA LYS A 42 13.27 6.87 -17.76
C LYS A 42 14.30 7.13 -16.64
N ASN A 43 15.47 7.64 -16.99
CA ASN A 43 16.58 7.90 -16.08
C ASN A 43 16.47 9.29 -15.44
N VAL A 44 15.76 10.21 -16.08
CA VAL A 44 15.56 11.60 -15.60
C VAL A 44 14.32 11.73 -14.71
N LEU A 45 13.25 10.98 -15.00
CA LEU A 45 12.02 11.02 -14.21
C LEU A 45 12.18 10.28 -12.88
N ASP A 46 12.45 11.03 -11.83
CA ASP A 46 12.46 10.49 -10.48
C ASP A 46 11.09 9.91 -10.09
N ARG A 47 11.07 9.11 -9.02
CA ARG A 47 9.85 8.42 -8.56
C ARG A 47 8.74 9.40 -8.17
N GLY A 48 9.08 10.55 -7.59
CA GLY A 48 8.13 11.58 -7.19
C GLY A 48 7.38 12.17 -8.38
N VAL A 49 8.10 12.52 -9.45
CA VAL A 49 7.48 13.06 -10.68
C VAL A 49 6.55 12.02 -11.32
N ARG A 50 6.99 10.76 -11.44
CA ARG A 50 6.13 9.69 -11.99
C ARG A 50 4.85 9.51 -11.18
N ASN A 51 4.96 9.54 -9.85
CA ASN A 51 3.79 9.45 -8.98
C ASN A 51 2.82 10.62 -9.18
N GLN A 52 3.32 11.85 -9.31
CA GLN A 52 2.46 13.02 -9.57
C GLN A 52 1.69 12.88 -10.89
N ILE A 53 2.36 12.43 -11.95
CA ILE A 53 1.72 12.21 -13.26
C ILE A 53 0.62 11.15 -13.17
N ILE A 54 0.89 10.04 -12.46
CA ILE A 54 -0.12 9.01 -12.19
C ILE A 54 -1.30 9.61 -11.43
N HIS A 55 -1.05 10.42 -10.38
CA HIS A 55 -2.12 11.04 -9.59
C HIS A 55 -2.98 11.99 -10.43
N PHE A 56 -2.37 12.87 -11.24
CA PHE A 56 -3.13 13.76 -12.14
C PHE A 56 -4.02 12.98 -13.12
N ALA A 57 -3.49 11.91 -13.70
CA ALA A 57 -4.27 11.07 -14.61
C ALA A 57 -5.45 10.40 -13.89
N VAL A 58 -5.24 9.95 -12.66
CA VAL A 58 -6.31 9.35 -11.84
C VAL A 58 -7.38 10.35 -11.47
N GLU A 59 -7.02 11.55 -11.01
CA GLU A 59 -7.99 12.60 -10.70
C GLU A 59 -8.90 12.90 -11.90
N LYS A 60 -8.33 12.98 -13.11
CA LYS A 60 -9.13 13.19 -14.33
C LYS A 60 -10.04 12.02 -14.69
N LEU A 61 -9.61 10.79 -14.46
CA LEU A 61 -10.48 9.62 -14.69
C LEU A 61 -11.58 9.54 -13.63
N GLU A 62 -11.31 9.93 -12.40
CA GLU A 62 -12.30 10.00 -11.32
C GLU A 62 -13.36 11.08 -11.60
N GLU A 63 -12.97 12.25 -12.12
CA GLU A 63 -13.90 13.30 -12.58
C GLU A 63 -14.88 12.77 -13.65
N LEU A 64 -14.45 11.81 -14.48
CA LEU A 64 -15.28 11.17 -15.50
C LEU A 64 -16.10 9.99 -14.95
N GLY A 65 -16.03 9.71 -13.65
CA GLY A 65 -16.80 8.66 -12.97
C GLY A 65 -16.14 7.28 -12.96
N PHE A 66 -14.89 7.15 -13.38
CA PHE A 66 -14.17 5.87 -13.29
C PHE A 66 -13.65 5.62 -11.88
N THR A 67 -13.80 4.39 -11.38
CA THR A 67 -13.15 3.95 -10.15
C THR A 67 -11.74 3.47 -10.45
N ILE A 68 -10.73 4.19 -9.99
CA ILE A 68 -9.33 3.85 -10.24
C ILE A 68 -8.63 3.45 -8.95
N CYS A 69 -7.89 2.35 -8.99
CA CYS A 69 -7.06 1.87 -7.89
C CYS A 69 -5.59 2.13 -8.17
N ILE A 70 -4.95 2.94 -7.33
CA ILE A 70 -3.50 3.07 -7.28
C ILE A 70 -3.00 2.33 -6.03
N PRO A 71 -2.36 1.16 -6.19
CA PRO A 71 -1.74 0.48 -5.05
C PRO A 71 -0.68 1.37 -4.39
N TYR A 72 -0.62 1.40 -3.06
CA TYR A 72 0.47 2.07 -2.34
C TYR A 72 0.88 1.30 -1.08
N VAL A 73 2.08 1.63 -0.58
CA VAL A 73 2.62 1.16 0.70
C VAL A 73 2.88 2.38 1.57
N GLU A 74 2.28 2.40 2.75
CA GLU A 74 2.40 3.47 3.72
C GLU A 74 3.31 3.04 4.86
N SER A 75 4.16 3.98 5.30
CA SER A 75 4.97 3.84 6.50
C SER A 75 4.42 4.81 7.54
N ARG A 76 3.81 4.29 8.61
CA ARG A 76 3.34 5.11 9.73
C ARG A 76 4.19 4.78 10.93
N ASN A 77 5.12 5.63 11.35
CA ASN A 77 5.84 5.42 12.61
C ASN A 77 4.89 5.76 13.79
N PRO A 78 4.68 4.92 14.83
CA PRO A 78 5.38 3.66 15.21
C PRO A 78 4.78 2.36 14.65
N ALA A 79 3.74 2.43 13.84
CA ALA A 79 3.12 1.28 13.21
C ALA A 79 3.98 0.62 12.11
N ARG A 80 3.63 -0.62 11.79
CA ARG A 80 4.24 -1.38 10.70
C ARG A 80 3.97 -0.74 9.33
N LEU A 81 4.81 -1.09 8.36
CA LEU A 81 4.52 -0.82 6.95
C LEU A 81 3.20 -1.51 6.59
N ARG A 82 2.19 -0.73 6.18
CA ARG A 82 0.88 -1.24 5.79
C ARG A 82 0.61 -0.95 4.31
N ARG A 83 -0.24 -1.77 3.71
CA ARG A 83 -0.66 -1.63 2.31
C ARG A 83 -1.96 -0.83 2.23
N CYS A 84 -2.26 -0.24 1.07
CA CYS A 84 -3.60 0.22 0.77
C CYS A 84 -4.60 -0.93 0.92
N THR A 85 -5.77 -0.65 1.48
CA THR A 85 -6.81 -1.62 1.82
C THR A 85 -7.99 -1.47 0.87
N GLN A 86 -8.94 -2.42 0.82
CA GLN A 86 -10.16 -2.26 0.01
C GLN A 86 -10.92 -0.97 0.37
N LEU A 87 -10.91 -0.59 1.65
CA LEU A 87 -11.48 0.67 2.13
C LEU A 87 -10.68 1.89 1.64
N ASP A 88 -9.34 1.81 1.67
CA ASP A 88 -8.47 2.90 1.21
C ASP A 88 -8.57 3.10 -0.32
N CYS A 89 -8.63 2.02 -1.09
CA CYS A 89 -8.68 2.06 -2.56
C CYS A 89 -10.10 1.99 -3.14
N LYS A 90 -11.14 1.99 -2.29
CA LYS A 90 -12.57 1.89 -2.62
C LYS A 90 -12.92 0.77 -3.59
N CYS A 91 -12.09 -0.27 -3.66
CA CYS A 91 -12.30 -1.39 -4.57
C CYS A 91 -13.35 -2.34 -4.00
N LYS A 92 -14.37 -2.68 -4.80
CA LYS A 92 -15.33 -3.75 -4.45
C LYS A 92 -14.62 -5.10 -4.24
N GLN A 93 -13.57 -5.36 -5.02
CA GLN A 93 -12.67 -6.50 -4.88
C GLN A 93 -11.28 -6.06 -5.34
N CYS A 94 -10.23 -6.41 -4.59
CA CYS A 94 -8.87 -6.13 -4.99
C CYS A 94 -8.23 -7.37 -5.65
N ASN A 95 -7.97 -7.30 -6.95
CA ASN A 95 -7.27 -8.36 -7.69
C ASN A 95 -5.78 -8.44 -7.38
N TYR A 96 -5.26 -7.51 -6.59
CA TYR A 96 -3.86 -7.39 -6.27
C TYR A 96 -3.56 -7.76 -4.80
N GLN A 97 -4.56 -8.00 -3.97
CA GLN A 97 -4.38 -8.38 -2.56
C GLN A 97 -4.53 -9.88 -2.33
N GLU A 98 -3.73 -10.40 -1.40
CA GLU A 98 -3.88 -11.75 -0.84
C GLU A 98 -4.45 -11.71 0.59
N LYS A 99 -4.93 -12.85 1.12
CA LYS A 99 -5.50 -12.93 2.49
C LYS A 99 -4.51 -12.48 3.58
N GLN A 100 -3.21 -12.64 3.37
CA GLN A 100 -2.18 -12.17 4.30
C GLN A 100 -2.16 -10.63 4.42
N ASP A 101 -2.62 -9.92 3.40
CA ASP A 101 -2.56 -8.45 3.33
C ASP A 101 -3.61 -7.80 4.22
N GLU A 102 -4.78 -8.44 4.32
CA GLU A 102 -5.86 -8.01 5.23
C GLU A 102 -5.47 -8.23 6.69
N ARG A 103 -4.66 -9.26 6.98
CA ARG A 103 -4.13 -9.51 8.33
C ARG A 103 -3.23 -8.38 8.81
N GLU A 104 -2.31 -7.94 7.93
CA GLU A 104 -1.40 -6.84 8.24
C GLU A 104 -2.16 -5.52 8.45
N ARG A 105 -3.27 -5.29 7.73
CA ARG A 105 -4.17 -4.15 7.99
C ARG A 105 -4.73 -4.19 9.40
N VAL A 106 -5.26 -5.34 9.82
CA VAL A 106 -5.85 -5.47 11.16
C VAL A 106 -4.79 -5.23 12.23
N PHE A 107 -3.57 -5.75 12.05
CA PHE A 107 -2.46 -5.48 12.96
C PHE A 107 -2.08 -4.00 13.02
N ASP A 108 -2.05 -3.28 11.90
CA ASP A 108 -1.78 -1.83 11.90
C ASP A 108 -2.82 -1.06 12.73
N VAL A 109 -4.11 -1.37 12.59
CA VAL A 109 -5.17 -0.74 13.38
C VAL A 109 -5.01 -1.03 14.87
N ILE A 110 -4.65 -2.28 15.21
CA ILE A 110 -4.40 -2.70 16.59
C ILE A 110 -3.18 -1.96 17.17
N GLU A 111 -2.07 -1.89 16.43
CA GLU A 111 -0.86 -1.17 16.84
C GLU A 111 -1.12 0.31 17.08
N GLN A 112 -1.89 0.96 16.19
CA GLN A 112 -2.28 2.37 16.37
C GLN A 112 -3.14 2.55 17.62
N ALA A 113 -4.17 1.73 17.81
CA ALA A 113 -5.05 1.84 18.97
C ALA A 113 -4.30 1.61 20.30
N LEU A 114 -3.40 0.62 20.33
CA LEU A 114 -2.58 0.32 21.51
C LEU A 114 -1.56 1.41 21.79
N SER A 115 -0.94 1.97 20.75
CA SER A 115 -0.04 3.12 20.90
C SER A 115 -0.78 4.35 21.43
N MET A 116 -1.99 4.63 20.94
CA MET A 116 -2.85 5.70 21.46
C MET A 116 -3.27 5.47 22.91
N ALA A 117 -3.41 4.20 23.33
CA ALA A 117 -3.68 3.82 24.70
C ALA A 117 -2.43 3.82 25.62
N GLY A 118 -1.26 4.22 25.11
CA GLY A 118 -0.02 4.37 25.89
C GLY A 118 0.83 3.10 25.97
N TYR A 119 0.53 2.07 25.20
CA TYR A 119 1.40 0.89 25.10
C TYR A 119 2.54 1.14 24.12
N GLN A 120 3.73 0.63 24.46
CA GLN A 120 4.85 0.61 23.53
C GLN A 120 4.72 -0.58 22.59
N VAL A 121 4.63 -0.33 21.28
CA VAL A 121 4.64 -1.39 20.26
C VAL A 121 6.09 -1.80 19.99
N LEU A 122 6.42 -3.06 20.26
CA LEU A 122 7.80 -3.60 20.18
C LEU A 122 8.09 -4.36 18.88
N TYR A 123 7.13 -4.42 17.97
CA TYR A 123 7.16 -5.21 16.73
C TYR A 123 7.08 -6.73 16.98
N GLY A 124 6.18 -7.42 16.27
CA GLY A 124 6.01 -8.87 16.35
C GLY A 124 6.26 -9.53 14.99
N GLU A 125 6.72 -10.77 14.98
CA GLU A 125 6.90 -11.59 13.78
C GLU A 125 5.81 -12.66 13.66
N ASN A 126 5.65 -13.28 12.48
CA ASN A 126 4.81 -14.47 12.30
C ASN A 126 3.32 -14.34 12.63
N GLY A 127 2.75 -13.15 12.52
CA GLY A 127 1.31 -12.93 12.76
C GLY A 127 0.99 -12.63 14.22
N GLU A 128 1.91 -11.96 14.91
CA GLU A 128 1.64 -11.36 16.22
C GLU A 128 2.12 -9.90 16.28
N VAL A 129 1.61 -9.18 17.28
CA VAL A 129 2.08 -7.87 17.71
C VAL A 129 2.54 -8.02 19.15
N ILE A 130 3.80 -7.68 19.42
CA ILE A 130 4.31 -7.60 20.78
C ILE A 130 4.13 -6.16 21.29
N ILE A 131 3.50 -6.02 22.43
CA ILE A 131 3.32 -4.74 23.12
C ILE A 131 3.88 -4.80 24.54
N ARG A 132 4.33 -3.65 25.03
CA ARG A 132 4.79 -3.47 26.41
C ARG A 132 3.94 -2.45 27.12
N ASN A 133 3.47 -2.83 28.31
CA ASN A 133 2.93 -1.87 29.26
C ASN A 133 4.09 -1.27 30.06
N SER A 134 4.37 0.01 29.86
CA SER A 134 5.49 0.69 30.53
C SER A 134 5.34 0.77 32.05
N MET A 135 4.12 0.71 32.59
CA MET A 135 3.90 0.72 34.05
C MET A 135 4.13 -0.63 34.70
N LEU A 136 3.89 -1.72 33.96
CA LEU A 136 4.03 -3.08 34.48
C LEU A 136 5.33 -3.76 34.03
N GLU A 137 6.08 -3.12 33.14
CA GLU A 137 7.29 -3.65 32.48
C GLU A 137 7.10 -5.06 31.90
N LYS A 138 5.87 -5.37 31.48
CA LYS A 138 5.49 -6.68 30.95
C LYS A 138 5.17 -6.61 29.47
N ASP A 139 5.67 -7.62 28.77
CA ASP A 139 5.42 -7.86 27.36
C ASP A 139 4.18 -8.76 27.20
N MET A 140 3.34 -8.41 26.23
CA MET A 140 2.13 -9.15 25.87
C MET A 140 2.11 -9.32 24.35
N ALA A 141 1.59 -10.47 23.90
CA ALA A 141 1.42 -10.75 22.48
C ALA A 141 -0.06 -10.69 22.10
N VAL A 142 -0.36 -10.00 21.00
CA VAL A 142 -1.67 -10.01 20.34
C VAL A 142 -1.57 -10.83 19.07
N GLN A 143 -2.39 -11.88 18.95
CA GLN A 143 -2.40 -12.80 17.81
C GLN A 143 -3.78 -12.80 17.15
N ILE A 144 -3.78 -12.93 15.81
CA ILE A 144 -5.02 -13.12 15.02
C ILE A 144 -5.04 -14.58 14.58
N SER A 145 -5.92 -15.38 15.20
CA SER A 145 -6.08 -16.80 14.91
C SER A 145 -6.74 -17.06 13.55
N GLU A 146 -7.77 -16.29 13.20
CA GLU A 146 -8.50 -16.41 11.94
C GLU A 146 -8.93 -15.04 11.40
N LEU A 147 -9.07 -14.94 10.08
CA LEU A 147 -9.70 -13.80 9.42
C LEU A 147 -11.01 -14.27 8.77
N PRO A 148 -12.13 -13.56 8.99
CA PRO A 148 -13.39 -13.90 8.34
C PRO A 148 -13.25 -13.81 6.81
N ASP A 149 -13.72 -14.84 6.11
CA ASP A 149 -13.61 -14.93 4.65
C ASP A 149 -14.56 -13.93 3.98
N GLN A 150 -14.01 -12.86 3.42
CA GLN A 150 -14.77 -11.78 2.78
C GLN A 150 -15.58 -12.25 1.55
N ARG A 151 -15.41 -13.49 1.07
CA ARG A 151 -16.19 -14.04 -0.05
C ARG A 151 -17.62 -14.47 0.33
N LYS A 152 -17.98 -14.52 1.61
CA LYS A 152 -19.30 -14.99 2.06
C LYS A 152 -20.39 -13.90 2.14
N GLY A 153 -20.08 -12.64 1.81
CA GLY A 153 -21.04 -11.53 1.85
C GLY A 153 -21.78 -11.24 0.53
N ALA A 154 -21.47 -11.97 -0.55
CA ALA A 154 -22.05 -11.73 -1.88
C ALA A 154 -23.06 -12.83 -2.27
N ILE A 155 -23.91 -13.26 -1.34
CA ILE A 155 -25.15 -13.95 -1.69
C ILE A 155 -26.17 -13.59 -0.61
N ASN A 156 -27.15 -12.79 -1.00
CA ASN A 156 -28.54 -12.77 -0.52
C ASN A 156 -29.19 -11.58 -1.24
N GLU A 157 -29.62 -11.86 -2.49
CA GLU A 157 -30.71 -11.12 -3.14
C GLU A 157 -32.02 -11.34 -2.36
#